data_AF-A0A7V1PY70-F1
#
_entry.id   AF-A0A7V1PY70-F1
#
_cell.length_a   1.000
_cell.length_b   1.000
_cell.length_c   1.000
_cell.angle_alpha   90.00
_cell.angle_beta   90.00
_cell.angle_gamma   90.00
#
_symmetry.space_group_name_H-M   'P 1'
#
loop_
_entity.id
_entity.type
_entity.pdbx_description
1 polymer ?
#
loop_
_entity_poly.entity_id
_entity_poly.type
_entity_poly.pdbx_seq_one_letter_code
_entity_poly.pdbx_strand_id
1 'polypeptide(L)'
;MKELIYIEEPNILFAHGQKCTDARDGLSLFGPLNQIYGINSGVIATQDGYNKFKSYLKQIQKPVYNSNNVTRPMFPGFEAAFNCKWESKNITFKQITDEEIGKFLYNESTHKRTYDLVTLFIGY
;
A
#
# COMPACT_ATOMS: atom_id res chain seq x y z
N MET A 1 -24.82 -27.96 -30.95
CA MET A 1 -23.77 -26.92 -30.80
C MET A 1 -24.18 -26.07 -29.62
N LYS A 2 -23.33 -25.85 -28.61
CA LYS A 2 -23.64 -24.89 -27.54
C LYS A 2 -23.41 -23.48 -28.10
N GLU A 3 -24.39 -22.59 -27.96
CA GLU A 3 -24.24 -21.19 -28.34
C GLU A 3 -23.19 -20.52 -27.44
N LEU A 4 -22.31 -19.74 -28.07
CA LEU A 4 -21.29 -18.97 -27.38
C LEU A 4 -21.88 -17.60 -27.04
N ILE A 5 -22.08 -17.35 -25.76
CA ILE A 5 -22.63 -16.09 -25.25
C ILE A 5 -21.44 -15.18 -24.90
N TYR A 6 -21.34 -14.03 -25.58
CA TYR A 6 -20.40 -12.98 -25.22
C TYR A 6 -21.00 -12.12 -24.10
N ILE A 7 -20.24 -11.93 -23.02
CA ILE A 7 -20.60 -11.07 -21.90
C ILE A 7 -19.59 -9.92 -21.89
N GLU A 8 -20.06 -8.69 -22.07
CA GLU A 8 -19.22 -7.51 -21.99
C GLU A 8 -18.65 -7.34 -20.58
N GLU A 9 -17.38 -6.92 -20.51
CA GLU A 9 -16.75 -6.62 -19.23
C GLU A 9 -17.40 -5.36 -18.62
N PRO A 10 -17.86 -5.41 -17.36
CA PRO A 10 -18.51 -4.28 -16.73
C PRO A 10 -17.49 -3.17 -16.41
N ASN A 11 -17.94 -1.92 -16.49
CA ASN A 11 -17.15 -0.79 -16.03
C ASN A 11 -17.06 -0.73 -14.49
N ILE A 12 -15.97 -0.17 -14.00
CA ILE A 12 -15.73 0.11 -12.58
C ILE A 12 -16.38 1.46 -12.22
N LEU A 13 -17.03 1.52 -11.05
CA LEU A 13 -17.70 2.72 -10.55
C LEU A 13 -16.78 3.54 -9.62
N PHE A 14 -16.79 4.86 -9.80
CA PHE A 14 -16.01 5.85 -9.05
C PHE A 14 -16.90 6.94 -8.46
N ALA A 15 -16.30 7.98 -7.88
CA ALA A 15 -17.04 9.07 -7.26
C ALA A 15 -18.05 9.70 -8.24
N HIS A 16 -19.13 10.28 -7.69
CA HIS A 16 -20.20 10.93 -8.45
C HIS A 16 -20.87 10.02 -9.50
N GLY A 17 -20.79 8.69 -9.32
CA GLY A 17 -21.41 7.72 -10.22
C GLY A 17 -20.68 7.53 -11.56
N GLN A 18 -19.45 8.04 -11.67
CA GLN A 18 -18.65 7.93 -12.90
C GLN A 18 -18.19 6.49 -13.13
N LYS A 19 -18.05 6.10 -14.40
CA LYS A 19 -17.68 4.74 -14.79
C LYS A 19 -16.47 4.75 -15.72
N CYS A 20 -15.52 3.85 -15.48
CA CYS A 20 -14.32 3.71 -16.31
C CYS A 20 -13.88 2.24 -16.41
N THR A 21 -13.21 1.87 -17.49
CA THR A 21 -12.65 0.53 -17.70
C THR A 21 -11.34 0.33 -16.93
N ASP A 22 -10.46 1.33 -16.87
CA ASP A 22 -9.20 1.26 -16.13
C ASP A 22 -9.31 1.94 -14.76
N ALA A 23 -8.85 1.25 -13.72
CA ALA A 23 -8.94 1.71 -12.35
C ALA A 23 -8.07 2.94 -12.05
N ARG A 24 -6.93 3.09 -12.74
CA ARG A 24 -6.00 4.20 -12.54
C ARG A 24 -6.54 5.47 -13.15
N ASP A 25 -7.11 5.38 -14.35
CA ASP A 25 -7.78 6.51 -15.00
C ASP A 25 -9.00 6.94 -14.18
N GLY A 26 -9.87 5.99 -13.82
CA GLY A 26 -11.04 6.27 -13.01
C GLY A 26 -10.69 6.92 -11.67
N LEU A 27 -9.71 6.40 -10.95
CA LEU A 27 -9.27 6.98 -9.68
C LEU A 27 -8.60 8.35 -9.86
N SER A 28 -7.78 8.54 -10.89
CA SER A 28 -7.08 9.81 -11.11
C SER A 28 -8.02 10.92 -11.60
N LEU A 29 -9.05 10.57 -12.37
CA LEU A 29 -10.00 11.52 -12.95
C LEU A 29 -11.17 11.80 -12.01
N PHE A 30 -11.69 10.78 -11.34
CA PHE A 30 -12.93 10.86 -10.58
C PHE A 30 -12.74 10.67 -9.08
N GLY A 31 -11.63 10.07 -8.63
CA GLY A 31 -11.41 9.75 -7.23
C GLY A 31 -12.19 8.51 -6.75
N PRO A 32 -12.05 8.16 -5.46
CA PRO A 32 -12.61 6.93 -4.91
C PRO A 32 -14.13 7.00 -4.81
N LEU A 33 -14.80 5.85 -4.96
CA LEU A 33 -16.26 5.76 -4.82
C LEU A 33 -16.76 6.29 -3.47
N ASN A 34 -16.04 5.95 -2.40
CA ASN A 34 -16.33 6.38 -1.04
C ASN A 34 -15.29 7.40 -0.58
N GLN A 35 -15.74 8.40 0.18
CA GLN A 35 -14.85 9.37 0.80
C GLN A 35 -13.98 8.69 1.87
N ILE A 36 -12.68 8.96 1.81
CA ILE A 36 -11.70 8.52 2.81
C ILE A 36 -11.26 9.76 3.59
N TYR A 37 -11.35 9.72 4.92
CA TYR A 37 -11.11 10.91 5.76
C TYR A 37 -9.67 11.00 6.29
N GLY A 38 -8.94 9.89 6.35
CA GLY A 38 -7.58 9.83 6.86
C GLY A 38 -7.13 8.40 7.10
N ILE A 39 -5.81 8.18 7.07
CA ILE A 39 -5.21 6.87 7.34
C ILE A 39 -4.30 6.97 8.55
N ASN A 40 -4.62 6.21 9.59
CA ASN A 40 -3.74 5.97 10.72
C ASN A 40 -2.89 4.72 10.43
N SER A 41 -1.60 4.79 10.75
CA SER A 41 -0.68 3.67 10.51
C SER A 41 -0.01 3.22 11.79
N GLY A 42 0.04 1.89 11.97
CA GLY A 42 0.89 1.23 12.95
C GLY A 42 2.06 0.56 12.23
N VAL A 43 3.26 0.69 12.77
CA VAL A 43 4.48 0.07 12.23
C VAL A 43 5.19 -0.66 13.36
N ILE A 44 5.40 -1.96 13.17
CA ILE A 44 6.25 -2.79 14.01
C ILE A 44 7.50 -3.11 13.20
N ALA A 45 8.62 -2.47 13.52
CA ALA A 45 9.83 -2.54 12.70
C ALA A 45 11.09 -2.15 13.47
N THR A 46 12.24 -2.33 12.83
CA THR A 46 13.48 -1.67 13.25
C THR A 46 13.39 -0.16 13.04
N GLN A 47 14.28 0.58 13.69
CA GLN A 47 14.35 2.04 13.53
C GLN A 47 14.58 2.44 12.06
N ASP A 48 15.41 1.69 11.35
CA ASP A 48 15.64 1.88 9.91
C ASP A 48 14.38 1.57 9.08
N GLY A 49 13.68 0.48 9.39
CA GLY A 49 12.40 0.13 8.74
C GLY A 49 11.34 1.22 8.92
N TYR A 50 11.23 1.79 10.12
CA TYR A 50 10.35 2.92 10.39
C TYR A 50 10.72 4.16 9.57
N ASN A 51 12.02 4.48 9.47
CA ASN A 51 12.49 5.60 8.66
C ASN A 51 12.20 5.41 7.17
N LYS A 52 12.38 4.20 6.64
CA LYS A 52 12.03 3.83 5.26
C LYS A 52 10.54 4.01 4.99
N PHE A 53 9.69 3.50 5.89
CA PHE A 53 8.24 3.67 5.76
C PHE A 53 7.83 5.15 5.78
N LYS A 54 8.40 5.95 6.70
CA LYS A 54 8.15 7.40 6.76
C LYS A 54 8.58 8.12 5.47
N SER A 55 9.70 7.72 4.89
CA SER A 55 10.18 8.25 3.60
C SER A 55 9.24 7.89 2.46
N TYR A 56 8.81 6.62 2.39
CA TYR A 56 7.84 6.13 1.43
C TYR A 56 6.53 6.93 1.49
N LEU A 57 5.98 7.16 2.70
CA LEU A 57 4.77 7.97 2.86
C LEU A 57 4.96 9.40 2.37
N LYS A 58 6.14 10.01 2.52
CA LYS A 58 6.42 11.33 1.94
C LYS A 58 6.52 11.31 0.42
N GLN A 59 7.01 10.21 -0.15
CA GLN A 59 7.20 10.06 -1.58
C GLN A 59 5.88 9.79 -2.31
N ILE A 60 5.03 8.91 -1.76
CA ILE A 60 3.76 8.54 -2.39
C ILE A 60 2.74 9.68 -2.42
N GLN A 61 2.89 10.71 -1.59
CA GLN A 61 2.07 11.92 -1.70
C GLN A 61 2.40 12.75 -2.96
N LYS A 62 3.50 12.45 -3.66
CA LYS A 62 3.97 13.23 -4.81
C LYS A 62 3.71 12.46 -6.13
N PRO A 63 3.64 13.21 -7.25
CA PRO A 63 3.76 12.66 -8.59
C PRO A 63 4.89 11.63 -8.75
N VAL A 64 4.56 10.44 -9.25
CA VAL A 64 5.53 9.44 -9.71
C VAL A 64 5.41 9.31 -11.22
N TYR A 65 6.43 9.80 -11.92
CA TYR A 65 6.50 9.81 -13.38
C TYR A 65 7.07 8.50 -13.91
N ASN A 66 6.52 8.06 -15.04
CA ASN A 66 6.94 6.86 -15.74
C ASN A 66 7.90 7.28 -16.86
N SER A 67 8.99 6.54 -17.08
CA SER A 67 9.89 6.80 -18.20
C SER A 67 9.25 6.44 -19.56
N ASN A 68 8.31 5.49 -19.57
CA ASN A 68 7.59 5.03 -20.76
C ASN A 68 6.10 5.42 -20.66
N ASN A 69 5.73 6.55 -21.27
CA ASN A 69 4.43 7.23 -21.10
C ASN A 69 3.30 6.78 -22.05
N VAL A 70 3.51 5.79 -22.92
CA VAL A 70 2.54 5.50 -24.00
C VAL A 70 1.31 4.73 -23.52
N THR A 71 1.43 3.90 -22.47
CA THR A 71 0.36 2.97 -22.06
C THR A 71 -0.06 3.08 -20.60
N ARG A 72 0.62 3.92 -19.80
CA ARG A 72 0.34 4.06 -18.37
C ARG A 72 0.43 5.52 -17.95
N PRO A 73 -0.66 6.10 -17.41
CA PRO A 73 -0.58 7.43 -16.83
C PRO A 73 0.40 7.42 -15.65
N MET A 74 1.01 8.58 -15.41
CA MET A 74 1.77 8.81 -14.19
C MET A 74 0.85 8.68 -12.96
N PHE A 75 1.43 8.33 -11.81
CA PHE A 75 0.67 8.36 -10.56
C PHE A 75 0.65 9.80 -10.02
N PRO A 76 -0.52 10.44 -9.83
CA PRO A 76 -0.58 11.87 -9.47
C PRO A 76 -0.17 12.16 -8.01
N GLY A 77 -0.03 11.12 -7.18
CA GLY A 77 0.15 11.23 -5.75
C GLY A 77 -1.09 10.75 -5.00
N PHE A 78 -0.90 10.24 -3.79
CA PHE A 78 -1.95 9.60 -3.01
C PHE A 78 -3.08 10.59 -2.67
N GLU A 79 -2.75 11.77 -2.15
CA GLU A 79 -3.75 12.79 -1.82
C GLU A 79 -4.56 13.25 -3.03
N ALA A 80 -3.91 13.41 -4.19
CA ALA A 80 -4.59 13.78 -5.43
C ALA A 80 -5.54 12.68 -5.93
N ALA A 81 -5.14 11.41 -5.84
CA ALA A 81 -5.95 10.27 -6.31
C ALA A 81 -7.09 9.90 -5.37
N PHE A 82 -6.88 10.02 -4.05
CA PHE A 82 -7.82 9.55 -3.04
C PHE A 82 -8.58 10.66 -2.32
N ASN A 83 -8.27 11.93 -2.61
CA ASN A 83 -8.77 13.09 -1.87
C ASN A 83 -8.61 12.95 -0.34
N CYS A 84 -7.52 12.29 0.06
CA CYS A 84 -7.23 11.90 1.43
C CYS A 84 -5.73 11.85 1.65
N LYS A 85 -5.27 12.39 2.77
CA LYS A 85 -3.85 12.35 3.12
C LYS A 85 -3.50 11.10 3.92
N TRP A 86 -2.43 10.43 3.51
CA TRP A 86 -1.77 9.39 4.28
C TRP A 86 -0.56 9.98 4.99
N GLU A 87 -0.74 10.33 6.27
CA GLU A 87 0.22 11.15 6.99
C GLU A 87 1.46 10.38 7.45
N SER A 88 2.63 10.99 7.27
CA SER A 88 3.91 10.48 7.80
C SER A 88 4.22 10.93 9.23
N LYS A 89 3.32 11.70 9.86
CA LYS A 89 3.51 12.28 11.20
C LYS A 89 2.85 11.44 12.30
N ASN A 90 1.67 10.89 12.03
CA ASN A 90 0.83 10.18 13.00
C ASN A 90 0.95 8.65 12.83
N ILE A 91 2.17 8.15 12.95
CA ILE A 91 2.48 6.72 12.86
C ILE A 91 2.72 6.19 14.27
N THR A 92 1.92 5.21 14.69
CA THR A 92 2.20 4.45 15.91
C THR A 92 3.36 3.50 15.63
N PHE A 93 4.46 3.64 16.37
CA PHE A 93 5.67 2.85 16.14
C PHE A 93 5.98 1.96 17.35
N LYS A 94 6.08 0.66 17.10
CA LYS A 94 6.65 -0.31 18.04
C LYS A 94 8.01 -0.75 17.50
N GLN A 95 9.05 -0.36 18.19
CA GLN A 95 10.41 -0.72 17.80
C GLN A 95 10.69 -2.20 18.10
N ILE A 96 11.33 -2.86 17.15
CA ILE A 96 12.05 -4.13 17.34
C ILE A 96 13.52 -3.83 17.08
N THR A 97 14.41 -4.15 18.02
CA THR A 97 15.83 -3.86 17.86
C THR A 97 16.55 -4.97 17.08
N ASP A 98 17.70 -4.63 16.49
CA ASP A 98 18.51 -5.62 15.76
C ASP A 98 19.04 -6.70 16.71
N GLU A 99 19.24 -6.38 18.00
CA GLU A 99 19.59 -7.36 19.03
C GLU A 99 18.46 -8.35 19.29
N GLU A 100 17.20 -7.89 19.30
CA GLU A 100 16.04 -8.78 19.47
C GLU A 100 15.90 -9.74 18.29
N ILE A 101 16.09 -9.25 17.08
CA ILE A 101 16.12 -10.08 15.86
C ILE A 101 17.30 -11.07 15.92
N GLY A 102 18.47 -10.58 16.34
CA GLY A 102 19.70 -11.36 16.49
C GLY A 102 19.55 -12.59 17.38
N LYS A 103 18.75 -12.50 18.45
CA LYS A 103 18.49 -13.63 19.37
C LYS A 103 17.85 -14.85 18.67
N PHE A 104 17.08 -14.63 17.62
CA PHE A 104 16.36 -15.69 16.92
C PHE A 104 17.03 -16.12 15.61
N LEU A 105 17.84 -15.23 15.00
CA LEU A 105 18.52 -15.49 13.73
C LEU A 105 19.48 -16.69 13.75
N TYR A 106 20.09 -17.00 14.89
CA TYR A 106 21.12 -18.04 15.00
C TYR A 106 20.61 -19.39 15.53
N ASN A 107 19.31 -19.69 15.39
CA ASN A 107 18.78 -21.01 15.72
C ASN A 107 19.07 -22.01 14.58
N GLU A 108 19.62 -23.19 14.90
CA GLU A 108 19.93 -24.25 13.91
C GLU A 108 18.67 -24.77 13.20
N SER A 109 17.54 -24.84 13.91
CA SER A 109 16.27 -25.26 13.32
C SER A 109 15.65 -24.12 12.52
N THR A 110 15.61 -24.29 11.20
CA THR A 110 14.97 -23.32 10.28
C THR A 110 13.50 -23.06 10.66
N HIS A 111 12.74 -24.11 10.99
CA HIS A 111 11.34 -23.95 11.40
C HIS A 111 11.20 -23.09 12.65
N LYS A 112 12.03 -23.36 13.67
CA LYS A 112 12.00 -22.61 14.92
C LYS A 112 12.47 -21.16 14.72
N ARG A 113 13.54 -20.94 13.96
CA ARG A 113 14.03 -19.62 13.58
C ARG A 113 12.94 -18.76 12.92
N THR A 114 12.26 -19.29 11.92
CA THR A 114 11.18 -18.58 11.22
C THR A 114 10.01 -18.30 12.17
N TYR A 115 9.56 -19.30 12.92
CA TYR A 115 8.45 -19.15 13.86
C TYR A 115 8.75 -18.07 14.91
N ASP A 116 9.90 -18.15 15.58
CA ASP A 116 10.29 -17.22 16.64
C ASP A 116 10.45 -15.78 16.09
N LEU A 117 11.09 -15.62 14.93
CA LEU A 117 11.23 -14.32 14.27
C LEU A 117 9.89 -13.70 13.87
N VAL A 118 8.97 -14.47 13.27
CA VAL A 118 7.65 -13.96 12.90
C VAL A 118 6.88 -13.56 14.16
N THR A 119 6.96 -14.38 15.21
CA THR A 119 6.24 -14.13 16.46
C THR A 119 6.71 -12.85 17.15
N LEU A 120 8.00 -12.52 17.05
CA LEU A 120 8.53 -11.23 17.52
C LEU A 120 7.80 -10.03 16.91
N PHE A 121 7.46 -10.09 15.61
CA PHE A 121 6.76 -9.01 14.89
C PHE A 121 5.25 -8.98 15.14
N ILE A 122 4.64 -10.11 15.53
CA ILE A 122 3.21 -10.16 15.84
C ILE A 122 2.92 -9.45 17.17
N GLY A 123 3.87 -9.48 18.11
CA GLY A 123 3.69 -8.89 19.44
C GLY A 123 2.60 -9.62 20.21
N TYR A 124 2.99 -10.62 21.00
CA TYR A 124 2.13 -11.43 21.87
C TYR A 124 1.01 -10.65 22.55
#